data_AF-A0A9P4V408-F1
#
_entry.id   AF-A0A9P4V408-F1
#
_cell.length_a   1.000
_cell.length_b   1.000
_cell.length_c   1.000
_cell.angle_alpha   90.00
_cell.angle_beta   90.00
_cell.angle_gamma   90.00
#
_symmetry.space_group_name_H-M   'P 1'
#
loop_
_entity.id
_entity.type
_entity.pdbx_description
1 polymer ?
#
loop_
_entity_poly.entity_id
_entity_poly.type
_entity_poly.pdbx_seq_one_letter_code
_entity_poly.pdbx_strand_id
1 'polypeptide(L)'
;MAGPNLEVFKFGMYILFPIGIMYYFGTNLDQRFSIPDFWPKEGQTHKIPFEREEIKKELERIKARNLERKLAREAREAEEARRLSENGER
;
A
#
# COMPACT_ATOMS: atom_id res chain seq x y z
N MET A 1 0.92 -44.32 38.51
CA MET A 1 0.95 -44.23 37.03
C MET A 1 -0.47 -44.47 36.54
N ALA A 2 -1.09 -43.46 35.96
CA ALA A 2 -2.44 -43.61 35.40
C ALA A 2 -2.36 -44.66 34.28
N GLY A 3 -3.09 -45.77 34.46
CA GLY A 3 -2.98 -46.97 33.62
C GLY A 3 -3.45 -46.77 32.17
N PRO A 4 -3.59 -47.86 31.41
CA PRO A 4 -3.86 -47.83 29.95
C PRO A 4 -5.06 -46.97 29.52
N ASN A 5 -6.05 -46.74 30.39
CA ASN A 5 -7.17 -45.84 30.14
C ASN A 5 -6.75 -44.38 29.87
N LEU A 6 -5.66 -43.91 30.48
CA LEU A 6 -5.16 -42.55 30.24
C LEU A 6 -4.48 -42.44 28.87
N GLU A 7 -3.83 -43.51 28.41
CA GLU A 7 -3.20 -43.56 27.09
C GLU A 7 -4.25 -43.55 25.97
N VAL A 8 -5.35 -44.28 26.15
CA VAL A 8 -6.49 -44.26 25.22
C VAL A 8 -7.15 -42.87 25.15
N PHE A 9 -7.31 -42.20 26.28
CA PHE A 9 -7.82 -40.82 26.31
C PHE A 9 -6.90 -39.85 25.57
N LYS A 10 -5.58 -39.90 25.83
CA LYS A 10 -4.60 -39.05 25.13
C LYS A 10 -4.59 -39.31 23.63
N PHE A 11 -4.64 -40.58 23.22
CA PHE A 11 -4.71 -40.97 21.83
C PHE A 11 -5.98 -40.43 21.15
N GLY A 12 -7.13 -40.58 21.80
CA GLY A 12 -8.39 -40.00 21.33
C GLY A 12 -8.32 -38.49 21.18
N MET A 13 -7.79 -37.78 22.19
CA MET A 13 -7.61 -36.32 22.14
C MET A 13 -6.69 -35.90 21.00
N TYR A 14 -5.58 -36.59 20.78
CA TYR A 14 -4.62 -36.26 19.71
C TYR A 14 -5.15 -36.52 18.31
N ILE A 15 -6.13 -37.40 18.14
CA ILE A 15 -6.82 -37.60 16.86
C ILE A 15 -7.97 -36.60 16.71
N LEU A 16 -8.79 -36.43 17.74
CA LEU A 16 -9.98 -35.59 17.67
C LEU A 16 -9.64 -34.09 17.54
N PHE A 17 -8.58 -33.64 18.21
CA PHE A 17 -8.16 -32.24 18.21
C PHE A 17 -7.80 -31.72 16.80
N PRO A 18 -6.86 -32.34 16.05
CA PRO A 18 -6.52 -31.87 14.71
C PRO A 18 -7.70 -32.04 13.73
N ILE A 19 -8.47 -33.13 13.83
CA ILE A 19 -9.62 -33.36 12.95
C ILE A 19 -10.71 -32.30 13.20
N GLY A 20 -10.99 -31.97 14.46
CA GLY A 20 -11.98 -30.95 14.83
C GLY A 20 -11.56 -29.56 14.36
N ILE A 21 -10.28 -29.20 14.53
CA ILE A 21 -9.72 -27.94 14.03
C ILE A 21 -9.84 -27.88 12.50
N MET A 22 -9.49 -28.96 11.80
CA MET A 22 -9.63 -29.02 10.34
C MET A 22 -11.08 -28.97 9.88
N TYR A 23 -12.04 -29.57 10.60
CA TYR A 23 -13.44 -29.49 10.24
C TYR A 23 -14.00 -28.07 10.41
N TYR A 24 -13.66 -27.42 11.53
CA TYR A 24 -14.12 -26.08 11.86
C TYR A 24 -13.52 -25.00 10.94
N PHE A 25 -12.22 -25.05 10.69
CA PHE A 25 -11.55 -24.06 9.85
C PHE A 25 -11.47 -24.46 8.38
N GLY A 26 -11.27 -25.73 8.07
CA GLY A 26 -10.96 -26.21 6.71
C GLY A 26 -12.13 -26.17 5.72
N THR A 27 -13.37 -26.14 6.18
CA THR A 27 -14.56 -26.11 5.30
C THR A 27 -14.98 -24.71 4.88
N ASN A 28 -14.38 -23.65 5.46
CA ASN A 28 -14.79 -22.25 5.25
C ASN A 28 -13.60 -21.26 5.17
N LEU A 29 -12.43 -21.72 4.72
CA LEU A 29 -11.25 -20.87 4.54
C LEU A 29 -11.53 -19.73 3.55
N ASP A 30 -12.15 -20.05 2.41
CA ASP A 30 -12.30 -19.11 1.29
C ASP A 30 -13.20 -17.91 1.66
N GLN A 31 -14.29 -18.15 2.38
CA GLN A 31 -15.17 -17.06 2.86
C GLN A 31 -14.56 -16.26 4.01
N ARG A 32 -13.73 -16.86 4.85
CA ARG A 32 -13.14 -16.19 6.03
C ARG A 32 -11.86 -15.41 5.72
N PHE A 33 -11.12 -15.81 4.69
CA PHE A 33 -9.82 -15.24 4.36
C PHE A 33 -9.75 -14.56 2.99
N SER A 34 -10.84 -14.57 2.20
CA SER A 34 -10.90 -13.76 0.99
C SER A 34 -11.01 -12.28 1.36
N ILE A 35 -10.12 -11.48 0.79
CA ILE A 35 -10.17 -10.02 0.90
C ILE A 35 -11.03 -9.53 -0.26
N PRO A 36 -12.24 -9.01 -0.01
CA PRO A 36 -13.02 -8.39 -1.08
C PRO A 36 -12.24 -7.18 -1.63
N ASP A 37 -12.23 -7.04 -2.95
CA ASP A 37 -11.52 -5.95 -3.64
C ASP A 37 -9.98 -5.96 -3.45
N PHE A 38 -9.35 -7.14 -3.38
CA PHE A 38 -7.88 -7.26 -3.28
C PHE A 38 -7.13 -6.54 -4.42
N TRP A 39 -7.67 -6.56 -5.64
CA TRP A 39 -7.06 -5.90 -6.80
C TRP A 39 -7.62 -4.48 -6.98
N PRO A 40 -6.75 -3.49 -7.31
CA PRO A 40 -7.21 -2.15 -7.68
C PRO A 40 -8.21 -2.25 -8.82
N LYS A 41 -9.40 -1.66 -8.64
CA LYS A 41 -10.45 -1.64 -9.65
C LYS A 41 -9.94 -0.92 -10.90
N GLU A 42 -10.37 -1.34 -12.09
CA GLU A 42 -9.92 -0.81 -13.38
C GLU A 42 -10.04 0.73 -13.52
N GLY A 43 -10.92 1.36 -12.73
CA GLY A 43 -11.07 2.82 -12.66
C GLY A 43 -10.08 3.57 -11.75
N GLN A 44 -9.28 2.87 -10.95
CA GLN A 44 -8.23 3.46 -10.10
C GLN A 44 -6.86 3.52 -10.79
N THR A 45 -6.71 2.81 -11.91
CA THR A 45 -5.48 2.87 -12.70
C THR A 45 -5.49 4.15 -13.54
N HIS A 46 -4.44 4.95 -13.41
CA HIS A 46 -4.25 6.12 -14.26
C HIS A 46 -4.23 5.67 -15.73
N LYS A 47 -5.22 6.11 -16.52
CA LYS A 47 -5.24 5.87 -17.97
C LYS A 47 -4.09 6.65 -18.58
N ILE A 48 -3.08 5.94 -19.05
CA ILE A 48 -1.95 6.55 -19.76
C ILE A 48 -2.52 7.08 -21.10
N PRO A 49 -2.23 8.33 -21.48
CA PRO A 49 -2.60 8.85 -22.79
C PRO A 49 -2.00 7.97 -23.89
N PHE A 50 -2.83 7.40 -24.75
CA PHE A 50 -2.38 6.56 -25.87
C PHE A 50 -2.29 7.35 -27.18
N GLU A 51 -3.06 8.43 -27.30
CA GLU A 51 -3.12 9.27 -28.51
C GLU A 51 -2.04 10.34 -28.53
N ARG A 52 -1.43 10.57 -29.71
CA ARG A 52 -0.30 11.49 -29.87
C ARG A 52 -0.63 12.94 -29.47
N GLU A 53 -1.86 13.38 -29.72
CA GLU A 53 -2.30 14.73 -29.34
C GLU A 53 -2.50 14.88 -27.83
N GLU A 54 -3.06 13.86 -27.19
CA GLU A 54 -3.27 13.82 -25.74
C GLU A 54 -1.93 13.82 -25.00
N ILE A 55 -0.95 13.05 -25.49
CA ILE A 55 0.42 13.03 -24.96
C ILE A 55 1.06 14.42 -25.05
N LYS A 56 0.92 15.13 -26.18
CA LYS A 56 1.47 16.48 -26.35
C LYS A 56 0.87 17.46 -25.36
N LYS A 57 -0.45 17.42 -25.19
CA LYS A 57 -1.17 18.30 -24.26
C LYS A 57 -0.76 18.07 -22.80
N GLU A 58 -0.63 16.81 -22.38
CA GLU A 58 -0.18 16.49 -21.03
C GLU A 58 1.30 16.85 -20.85
N LEU A 59 2.14 16.68 -21.87
CA LEU A 59 3.54 17.11 -21.84
C LEU A 59 3.67 18.63 -21.67
N GLU A 60 2.88 19.42 -22.38
CA GLU A 60 2.83 20.88 -22.24
C GLU A 60 2.40 21.28 -20.83
N ARG A 61 1.36 20.64 -20.28
CA ARG A 61 0.91 20.83 -18.90
C ARG A 61 2.02 20.55 -17.88
N ILE A 62 2.74 19.43 -18.06
CA ILE A 62 3.85 19.04 -17.18
C ILE A 62 4.99 20.06 -17.28
N LYS A 63 5.34 20.52 -18.49
CA LYS A 63 6.38 21.54 -18.70
C LYS A 63 6.03 22.87 -18.03
N ALA A 64 4.81 23.35 -18.17
CA ALA A 64 4.34 24.58 -17.53
C ALA A 64 4.44 24.48 -15.99
N ARG A 65 3.92 23.40 -15.40
CA ARG A 65 4.00 23.15 -13.96
C ARG A 65 5.45 23.09 -13.45
N ASN A 66 6.35 22.50 -14.22
CA ASN A 66 7.76 22.41 -13.84
C ASN A 66 8.44 23.79 -13.91
N LEU A 67 8.11 24.62 -14.90
CA LEU A 67 8.63 25.97 -15.01
C LEU A 67 8.15 26.83 -13.82
N GLU A 68 6.87 26.77 -13.47
CA GLU A 68 6.32 27.47 -12.31
C GLU A 68 7.01 27.06 -11.00
N ARG A 69 7.21 25.76 -10.79
CA ARG A 69 7.94 25.24 -9.62
C ARG A 69 9.38 25.71 -9.57
N LYS A 70 10.05 25.76 -10.72
CA LYS A 70 11.43 26.27 -10.82
C LYS A 70 11.49 27.75 -10.44
N LEU A 71 10.62 28.57 -11.01
CA LEU A 71 10.56 30.01 -10.72
C LEU A 71 10.23 30.27 -9.24
N ALA A 72 9.29 29.51 -8.67
CA ALA A 72 8.95 29.63 -7.26
C ALA A 72 10.13 29.26 -6.34
N ARG A 73 10.95 28.27 -6.74
CA ARG A 73 12.16 27.91 -6.01
C ARG A 73 13.22 29.01 -6.10
N GLU A 74 13.49 29.52 -7.30
CA GLU A 74 14.47 30.60 -7.52
C GLU A 74 14.08 31.88 -6.77
N ALA A 75 12.78 32.23 -6.73
CA ALA A 75 12.29 33.37 -5.97
C ALA A 75 12.52 33.22 -4.46
N ARG A 76 12.29 32.02 -3.90
CA ARG A 76 12.55 31.72 -2.50
C ARG A 76 14.03 31.78 -2.17
N GLU A 77 14.87 31.18 -3.00
CA GLU A 77 16.33 31.21 -2.83
C GLU A 77 16.87 32.66 -2.89
N ALA A 78 16.35 33.49 -3.81
CA ALA A 78 16.72 34.90 -3.90
C ALA A 78 16.26 35.72 -2.69
N GLU A 79 15.06 35.45 -2.16
CA GLU A 79 14.56 36.11 -0.95
C GLU A 79 15.37 35.70 0.28
N GLU A 80 15.69 34.41 0.44
CA GLU A 80 16.55 33.91 1.52
C GLU A 80 17.95 34.52 1.44
N ALA A 81 18.57 34.58 0.25
CA ALA A 81 19.88 35.20 0.07
C ALA A 81 19.87 36.69 0.46
N ARG A 82 18.82 37.45 0.09
CA ARG A 82 18.66 38.86 0.49
C ARG A 82 18.50 39.01 2.01
N ARG A 83 17.68 38.16 2.64
CA ARG A 83 17.51 38.17 4.10
C ARG A 83 18.81 37.85 4.85
N LEU A 84 19.62 36.92 4.32
CA LEU A 84 20.93 36.61 4.88
C LEU A 84 21.93 37.76 4.74
N SER A 85 21.96 38.48 3.61
CA SER A 85 22.83 39.66 3.45
C SER A 85 22.43 40.81 4.38
N GLU A 86 21.13 41.08 4.55
CA GLU A 86 20.63 42.16 5.42
C GLU A 86 20.88 41.89 6.92
N ASN A 87 20.90 40.62 7.33
CA ASN A 87 21.19 40.22 8.72
C ASN A 87 22.69 40.10 9.03
N GLY A 88 23.56 39.97 8.02
CA GLY A 88 25.02 39.91 8.18
C GLY A 88 25.70 41.27 8.26
N GLU A 89 25.02 42.35 7.88
CA GLU A 89 25.52 43.74 7.96
C GLU A 89 25.13 44.48 9.26
N ARG A 90 24.48 43.79 10.22
CA ARG A 90 24.19 44.31 11.58
C ARG A 90 25.09 43.66 12.62
#